data_AF-A0A2P6R5M3-F1
#
_entry.id   AF-A0A2P6R5M3-F1
#
_cell.length_a   1.000
_cell.length_b   1.000
_cell.length_c   1.000
_cell.angle_alpha   90.00
_cell.angle_beta   90.00
_cell.angle_gamma   90.00
#
_symmetry.space_group_name_H-M   'P 1'
#
loop_
_entity.id
_entity.type
_entity.pdbx_description
1 polymer ?
#
loop_
_entity_poly.entity_id
_entity_poly.type
_entity_poly.pdbx_seq_one_letter_code
_entity_poly.pdbx_strand_id
1 'polypeptide(L)'
;MLLIAADQEDTWEVYNVIENKVLNMQIRMPKKRYSGCSKGWLVTVEKDFSVTLINPFYSVQGSSKKENSIIRLPPLPVSKPWRWSWKYDYYVFKSIISSDPILDANDYIVVLVYEEFRGMAFIRLGKDETWFN
;
A
#
# COMPACT_ATOMS: atom_id res chain seq x y z
N MET A 1 6.39 12.98 -4.62
CA MET A 1 7.20 12.70 -3.42
C MET A 1 7.98 11.42 -3.66
N LEU A 2 9.20 11.35 -3.15
CA LEU A 2 10.03 10.15 -3.19
C LEU A 2 10.32 9.68 -1.76
N LEU A 3 10.51 8.38 -1.59
CA LEU A 3 11.03 7.81 -0.36
C LEU A 3 12.51 7.50 -0.57
N ILE A 4 13.36 8.03 0.30
CA ILE A 4 14.80 7.79 0.30
C ILE A 4 15.18 7.05 1.58
N ALA A 5 16.17 6.16 1.50
CA ALA A 5 16.62 5.42 2.68
C ALA A 5 17.31 6.38 3.66
N ALA A 6 16.97 6.26 4.94
CA ALA A 6 17.64 6.96 6.03
C ALA A 6 18.81 6.12 6.57
N ASP A 7 19.64 6.73 7.44
CA ASP A 7 20.74 6.03 8.11
C ASP A 7 20.25 4.93 9.08
N GLN A 8 19.05 5.09 9.63
CA GLN A 8 18.43 4.10 10.51
C GLN A 8 17.80 2.97 9.71
N GLU A 9 17.99 1.73 10.18
CA GLU A 9 17.37 0.56 9.56
C GLU A 9 15.85 0.70 9.48
N ASP A 10 15.27 0.21 8.38
CA ASP A 10 13.83 0.26 8.09
C ASP A 10 13.23 1.67 8.16
N THR A 11 14.05 2.71 8.04
CA THR A 11 13.61 4.10 8.12
C THR A 11 13.79 4.78 6.78
N TRP A 12 12.75 5.50 6.38
CA TRP A 12 12.67 6.18 5.10
C TRP A 12 12.33 7.64 5.32
N GLU A 13 13.03 8.53 4.63
CA GLU A 13 12.74 9.96 4.63
C GLU A 13 11.90 10.33 3.40
N VAL A 14 11.01 11.30 3.58
CA VAL A 14 10.19 11.81 2.47
C VAL A 14 10.91 12.96 1.80
N TYR A 15 11.24 12.80 0.52
CA TYR A 15 11.83 13.85 -0.30
C TYR A 15 10.78 14.52 -1.19
N ASN A 16 10.68 15.84 -1.05
CA ASN A 16 9.88 16.69 -1.92
C ASN A 16 10.71 17.15 -3.13
N VAL A 17 10.41 16.55 -4.28
CA VAL A 17 11.09 16.85 -5.56
C VAL A 17 10.81 18.29 -6.03
N ILE A 18 9.65 18.85 -5.70
CA ILE A 18 9.27 20.20 -6.15
C ILE A 18 10.08 21.26 -5.39
N GLU A 19 10.24 21.07 -4.08
CA GLU A 19 10.98 22.00 -3.22
C GLU A 19 12.47 21.67 -3.12
N ASN A 20 12.89 20.54 -3.71
CA ASN A 20 14.24 19.97 -3.58
C ASN A 20 14.69 19.86 -2.11
N LYS A 21 13.80 19.32 -1.25
CA LYS A 21 14.04 19.24 0.20
C LYS A 21 13.60 17.91 0.77
N VAL A 22 14.37 17.41 1.73
CA VAL A 22 13.93 16.34 2.63
C VAL A 22 12.96 16.96 3.63
N LEU A 23 11.77 16.38 3.73
CA LEU A 23 10.80 16.77 4.74
C LEU A 23 11.23 16.21 6.09
N ASN A 24 10.97 16.94 7.17
CA ASN A 24 11.26 16.49 8.54
C ASN A 24 10.24 15.43 8.99
N MET A 25 10.20 14.34 8.24
CA MET A 25 9.24 13.27 8.33
C MET A 25 9.96 11.94 8.03
N GLN A 26 9.92 11.05 9.02
CA GLN A 26 10.47 9.71 8.91
C GLN A 26 9.36 8.67 8.96
N ILE A 27 9.45 7.68 8.09
CA ILE A 27 8.51 6.58 8.00
C ILE A 27 9.28 5.30 8.31
N ARG A 28 8.79 4.53 9.29
CA ARG A 28 9.35 3.21 9.61
C ARG A 28 8.61 2.15 8.81
N MET A 29 9.32 1.48 7.91
CA MET A 29 8.81 0.42 7.07
C MET A 29 9.86 -0.69 6.93
N PRO A 30 9.53 -1.94 7.32
CA PRO A 30 10.38 -3.09 7.11
C PRO A 30 10.86 -3.19 5.66
N LYS A 31 12.08 -3.73 5.45
CA LYS A 31 12.59 -4.15 4.13
C LYS A 31 11.69 -5.20 3.46
N LYS A 32 10.64 -4.72 2.79
CA LYS A 32 9.76 -5.46 1.87
C LYS A 32 9.37 -4.55 0.71
N ARG A 33 8.87 -5.12 -0.38
CA ARG A 33 8.37 -4.30 -1.50
C ARG A 33 7.07 -3.59 -1.11
N TYR A 34 7.04 -2.29 -1.36
CA TYR A 34 5.83 -1.48 -1.36
C TYR A 34 5.59 -0.95 -2.76
N SER A 35 4.35 -1.04 -3.24
CA SER A 35 3.93 -0.42 -4.49
C SER A 35 3.25 0.91 -4.16
N GLY A 36 3.65 1.98 -4.84
CA GLY A 36 2.97 3.27 -4.73
C GLY A 36 1.57 3.21 -5.34
N CYS A 37 0.62 3.89 -4.72
CA CYS A 37 -0.75 4.04 -5.18
C CYS A 37 -1.08 5.50 -5.46
N SER A 38 -2.19 5.76 -6.16
CA SER A 38 -2.75 7.10 -6.26
C SER A 38 -3.04 7.66 -4.86
N LYS A 39 -3.14 9.00 -4.74
CA LYS A 39 -3.37 9.70 -3.47
C LYS A 39 -2.28 9.52 -2.40
N GLY A 40 -1.12 8.96 -2.75
CA GLY A 40 0.04 8.89 -1.85
C GLY A 40 0.05 7.70 -0.89
N TRP A 41 -0.83 6.72 -1.09
CA TRP A 41 -0.86 5.49 -0.30
C TRP A 41 0.17 4.48 -0.81
N LEU A 42 0.58 3.57 0.07
CA LEU A 42 1.46 2.46 -0.24
C LEU A 42 0.70 1.14 -0.13
N VAL A 43 1.04 0.18 -0.97
CA VAL A 43 0.45 -1.15 -0.98
C VAL A 43 1.53 -2.19 -0.70
N THR A 44 1.26 -3.09 0.23
CA THR A 44 2.10 -4.26 0.50
C THR A 44 1.26 -5.51 0.47
N VAL A 45 1.89 -6.64 0.14
CA VAL A 45 1.29 -7.97 0.15
C VAL A 45 1.96 -8.79 1.24
N GLU A 46 1.19 -9.53 2.02
CA GLU A 46 1.69 -10.46 3.04
C GLU A 46 1.82 -11.89 2.46
N LYS A 47 2.43 -12.80 3.22
CA LYS A 47 2.68 -14.19 2.76
C LYS A 47 1.41 -14.97 2.42
N ASP A 48 0.30 -14.65 3.06
CA ASP A 48 -1.03 -15.20 2.80
C ASP A 48 -1.75 -14.50 1.63
N PHE A 49 -1.05 -13.61 0.92
CA PHE A 49 -1.57 -12.78 -0.17
C PHE A 49 -2.62 -11.75 0.26
N SER A 50 -2.82 -11.54 1.56
CA SER A 50 -3.55 -10.38 2.05
C SER A 50 -2.86 -9.09 1.62
N VAL A 51 -3.65 -8.09 1.27
CA VAL A 51 -3.16 -6.80 0.80
C VAL A 51 -3.38 -5.77 1.90
N THR A 52 -2.38 -4.93 2.14
CA THR A 52 -2.48 -3.83 3.10
C THR A 52 -2.21 -2.51 2.41
N LEU A 53 -3.13 -1.56 2.57
CA LEU A 53 -2.91 -0.16 2.23
C LEU A 53 -2.37 0.57 3.46
N ILE A 54 -1.31 1.34 3.27
CA ILE A 54 -0.63 2.11 4.32
C ILE A 54 -0.60 3.56 3.88
N ASN A 55 -1.08 4.46 4.73
CA ASN A 55 -0.82 5.88 4.55
C ASN A 55 0.51 6.25 5.23
N PRO A 56 1.59 6.52 4.47
CA PRO A 56 2.87 6.85 5.06
C PRO A 56 2.86 8.17 5.83
N PHE A 57 1.97 9.11 5.49
CA PHE A 57 1.94 10.48 6.02
C PHE A 57 1.38 10.61 7.44
N TYR A 58 0.80 9.55 7.97
CA TYR A 58 0.14 9.58 9.27
C TYR A 58 0.93 8.89 10.40
N SER A 59 2.11 8.33 10.11
CA SER A 59 3.01 7.76 11.13
C SER A 59 3.92 8.79 11.81
N VAL A 60 3.74 10.08 11.54
CA VAL A 60 4.56 11.16 12.12
C VAL A 60 4.27 11.30 13.62
N GLN A 61 5.34 11.30 14.41
CA GLN A 61 5.33 11.40 15.88
C GLN A 61 4.36 12.49 16.37
N GLY A 62 3.38 12.10 17.19
CA GLY A 62 2.53 13.01 17.96
C GLY A 62 1.05 13.01 17.60
N SER A 63 0.66 12.52 16.42
CA SER A 63 -0.77 12.39 16.07
C SER A 63 -1.32 11.04 16.55
N SER A 64 -2.33 11.07 17.41
CA SER A 64 -3.14 9.90 17.79
C SER A 64 -3.48 9.07 16.55
N LYS A 65 -3.10 7.78 16.54
CA LYS A 65 -3.44 6.82 15.48
C LYS A 65 -4.93 6.93 15.16
N LYS A 66 -5.29 7.58 14.05
CA LYS A 66 -6.61 7.39 13.48
C LYS A 66 -6.65 5.96 12.95
N GLU A 67 -7.74 5.26 13.23
CA GLU A 67 -7.93 3.83 12.92
C GLU A 67 -7.75 3.50 11.43
N ASN A 68 -7.78 4.50 10.54
CA ASN A 68 -7.78 4.31 9.09
C ASN A 68 -6.40 4.47 8.42
N SER A 69 -5.28 4.61 9.14
CA SER A 69 -3.95 4.75 8.48
C SER A 69 -3.43 3.43 7.88
N ILE A 70 -4.01 2.31 8.29
CA ILE A 70 -3.70 0.97 7.80
C ILE A 70 -5.03 0.29 7.47
N ILE A 71 -5.20 -0.13 6.22
CA ILE A 71 -6.42 -0.80 5.75
C ILE A 71 -6.03 -2.18 5.28
N ARG A 72 -6.57 -3.20 5.92
CA ARG A 72 -6.36 -4.61 5.57
C ARG A 72 -7.45 -5.06 4.62
N LEU A 73 -7.04 -5.64 3.50
CA LEU A 73 -7.89 -6.16 2.45
C LEU A 73 -7.80 -7.69 2.43
N PRO A 74 -8.84 -8.38 1.92
CA PRO A 74 -8.82 -9.83 1.81
C PRO A 74 -7.65 -10.32 0.93
N PRO A 75 -7.24 -11.59 1.06
CA PRO A 75 -6.27 -12.20 0.17
C PRO A 75 -6.67 -12.15 -1.29
N LEU A 76 -5.71 -11.84 -2.17
CA LEU A 76 -5.90 -12.01 -3.61
C LEU A 76 -5.99 -13.50 -3.98
N PRO A 77 -6.79 -13.88 -4.98
CA PRO A 77 -6.84 -15.26 -5.45
C PRO A 77 -5.53 -15.63 -6.15
N VAL A 78 -5.00 -16.82 -5.85
CA VAL A 78 -3.69 -17.26 -6.34
C VAL A 78 -3.79 -18.59 -7.07
N SER A 79 -3.42 -18.61 -8.34
CA SER A 79 -3.45 -19.80 -9.19
C SER A 79 -2.34 -20.81 -8.86
N LYS A 80 -1.13 -20.33 -8.47
CA LYS A 80 0.08 -21.13 -8.24
C LYS A 80 0.87 -20.58 -7.03
N PRO A 81 0.43 -20.82 -5.79
CA PRO A 81 1.01 -20.19 -4.60
C PRO A 81 2.49 -20.51 -4.38
N TRP A 82 2.94 -21.72 -4.73
CA TRP A 82 4.35 -22.12 -4.64
C TRP A 82 5.29 -21.27 -5.52
N ARG A 83 4.78 -20.68 -6.61
CA ARG A 83 5.58 -19.82 -7.49
C ARG A 83 5.81 -18.44 -6.87
N TRP A 84 4.88 -18.00 -6.04
CA TRP A 84 4.89 -16.66 -5.43
C TRP A 84 5.29 -16.66 -3.96
N SER A 85 5.45 -17.82 -3.32
CA SER A 85 5.76 -17.94 -1.89
C SER A 85 7.05 -17.20 -1.47
N TRP A 86 8.04 -17.09 -2.35
CA TRP A 86 9.31 -16.38 -2.11
C TRP A 86 9.34 -14.94 -2.64
N LYS A 87 8.29 -14.51 -3.35
CA LYS A 87 8.18 -13.19 -4.00
C LYS A 87 6.75 -12.63 -3.90
N TYR A 88 6.08 -12.92 -2.78
CA TYR A 88 4.66 -12.59 -2.58
C TYR A 88 4.44 -11.07 -2.60
N ASP A 89 5.43 -10.30 -2.13
CA ASP A 89 5.46 -8.84 -2.15
C ASP A 89 5.58 -8.24 -3.56
N TYR A 90 5.92 -9.05 -4.57
CA TYR A 90 5.89 -8.70 -5.99
C TYR A 90 4.60 -9.13 -6.70
N TYR A 91 3.66 -9.78 -6.00
CA TYR A 91 2.44 -10.30 -6.63
C TYR A 91 1.55 -9.18 -7.18
N VAL A 92 1.58 -8.01 -6.54
CA VAL A 92 0.92 -6.79 -7.00
C VAL A 92 1.92 -5.91 -7.75
N PHE A 93 1.62 -5.62 -9.01
CA PHE A 93 2.45 -4.78 -9.87
C PHE A 93 2.08 -3.31 -9.77
N LYS A 94 0.78 -3.02 -9.75
CA LYS A 94 0.23 -1.66 -9.73
C LYS A 94 -1.04 -1.63 -8.91
N SER A 95 -1.28 -0.49 -8.29
CA SER A 95 -2.50 -0.22 -7.53
C SER A 95 -3.06 1.16 -7.88
N ILE A 96 -4.38 1.29 -7.79
CA ILE A 96 -5.12 2.53 -8.00
C ILE A 96 -6.22 2.58 -6.95
N ILE A 97 -6.38 3.73 -6.29
CA ILE A 97 -7.56 4.07 -5.49
C ILE A 97 -8.34 5.21 -6.13
N SER A 98 -9.67 5.09 -6.15
CA SER A 98 -10.56 6.11 -6.74
C SER A 98 -10.60 7.40 -5.92
N SER A 99 -10.67 7.27 -4.59
CA SER A 99 -10.73 8.35 -3.61
C SER A 99 -9.74 8.11 -2.48
N ASP A 100 -9.43 9.14 -1.70
CA ASP A 100 -8.58 9.00 -0.51
C ASP A 100 -9.42 8.41 0.64
N PRO A 101 -9.08 7.22 1.16
CA PRO A 101 -9.82 6.55 2.24
C PRO A 101 -9.97 7.39 3.53
N ILE A 102 -9.09 8.37 3.75
CA ILE A 102 -9.20 9.26 4.91
C ILE A 102 -10.26 10.34 4.70
N LEU A 103 -10.45 10.79 3.45
CA LEU A 103 -11.42 11.84 3.11
C LEU A 103 -12.79 11.24 2.79
N ASP A 104 -12.82 10.03 2.24
CA ASP A 104 -14.02 9.32 1.81
C ASP A 104 -13.91 7.85 2.21
N ALA A 105 -14.30 7.54 3.44
CA ALA A 105 -14.15 6.20 4.02
C ALA A 105 -15.20 5.18 3.53
N ASN A 106 -16.28 5.65 2.91
CA ASN A 106 -17.48 4.83 2.66
C ASN A 106 -17.67 4.43 1.19
N ASP A 107 -16.94 5.05 0.24
CA ASP A 107 -17.14 4.75 -1.18
C ASP A 107 -15.87 4.93 -2.03
N TYR A 108 -14.79 4.22 -1.67
CA TYR A 108 -13.60 4.14 -2.51
C TYR A 108 -13.36 2.73 -3.04
N ILE A 109 -12.91 2.68 -4.29
CA ILE A 109 -12.58 1.46 -5.02
C ILE A 109 -11.07 1.33 -5.02
N VAL A 110 -10.58 0.16 -4.61
CA VAL A 110 -9.19 -0.24 -4.80
C VAL A 110 -9.14 -1.16 -6.01
N VAL A 111 -8.27 -0.84 -6.97
CA VAL A 111 -8.00 -1.66 -8.15
C VAL A 111 -6.54 -2.10 -8.10
N LEU A 112 -6.30 -3.40 -8.23
CA LEU A 112 -4.97 -3.99 -8.25
C LEU A 112 -4.74 -4.68 -9.59
N VAL A 113 -3.54 -4.49 -10.14
CA VAL A 113 -3.01 -5.29 -11.24
C VAL A 113 -2.03 -6.28 -10.65
N TYR A 114 -2.32 -7.57 -10.77
CA TYR A 114 -1.61 -8.64 -10.09
C TYR A 114 -1.30 -9.82 -11.04
N GLU A 115 -0.42 -10.73 -10.60
CA GLU A 115 0.03 -11.91 -11.37
C GLU A 115 0.78 -11.59 -12.69
N GLU A 116 1.51 -12.57 -13.23
CA GLU A 116 2.28 -12.48 -14.47
C GLU A 116 1.42 -12.09 -15.69
N PHE A 117 0.17 -12.52 -15.72
CA PHE A 117 -0.77 -12.21 -16.81
C PHE A 117 -1.54 -10.89 -16.59
N ARG A 118 -1.18 -10.10 -15.57
CA ARG A 118 -1.79 -8.81 -15.25
C ARG A 118 -3.31 -8.93 -15.05
N GLY A 119 -3.72 -9.91 -14.26
CA GLY A 119 -5.08 -9.99 -13.74
C GLY A 119 -5.43 -8.68 -13.04
N MET A 120 -6.70 -8.31 -13.11
CA MET A 120 -7.21 -7.12 -12.44
C MET A 120 -8.19 -7.56 -11.37
N ALA A 121 -8.02 -7.03 -10.17
CA ALA A 121 -8.94 -7.24 -9.06
C ALA A 121 -9.42 -5.88 -8.59
N PHE A 122 -10.70 -5.75 -8.24
CA PHE A 122 -11.22 -4.56 -7.59
C PHE A 122 -12.11 -4.90 -6.39
N ILE A 123 -12.15 -3.98 -5.43
CA ILE A 123 -12.95 -4.10 -4.21
C ILE A 123 -13.47 -2.71 -3.79
N ARG A 124 -14.74 -2.62 -3.41
CA ARG A 124 -15.35 -1.45 -2.77
C ARG A 124 -15.32 -1.63 -1.26
N LEU A 125 -14.50 -0.84 -0.60
CA LEU A 125 -14.38 -0.91 0.85
C LEU A 125 -15.65 -0.40 1.53
N GLY A 126 -16.12 -1.16 2.52
CA GLY A 126 -17.41 -0.95 3.19
C GLY A 126 -18.62 -1.60 2.50
N LYS A 127 -18.44 -2.22 1.32
CA LYS A 127 -19.51 -2.91 0.58
C LYS A 127 -19.18 -4.36 0.25
N ASP A 128 -17.93 -4.62 -0.11
CA ASP A 128 -17.48 -5.92 -0.61
C ASP A 128 -16.57 -6.63 0.42
N GLU A 129 -16.75 -7.94 0.58
CA GLU A 129 -15.92 -8.79 1.45
C GLU A 129 -14.78 -9.51 0.68
N THR A 130 -14.88 -9.58 -0.65
CA THR A 130 -13.95 -10.31 -1.52
C THR A 130 -13.65 -9.52 -2.80
N TRP A 131 -12.59 -9.93 -3.49
CA TRP A 131 -12.18 -9.32 -4.76
C TRP A 131 -13.07 -9.74 -5.93
N PHE A 132 -13.41 -8.78 -6.79
CA PHE A 132 -13.97 -9.03 -8.11
C PHE A 132 -12.86 -9.02 -9.16
N ASN A 133 -12.84 -10.03 -10.03
CA ASN A 133 -11.86 -10.20 -11.10
C ASN A 133 -12.50 -10.26 -12.49
#